data_AF-A0A973VYS3-F1
#
_entry.id   AF-A0A973VYS3-F1
#
_cell.length_a   1.000
_cell.length_b   1.000
_cell.length_c   1.000
_cell.angle_alpha   90.00
_cell.angle_beta   90.00
_cell.angle_gamma   90.00
#
_symmetry.space_group_name_H-M   'P 1'
#
loop_
_entity.id
_entity.type
_entity.pdbx_description
1 polymer ?
#
loop_
_entity_poly.entity_id
_entity_poly.type
_entity_poly.pdbx_seq_one_letter_code
_entity_poly.pdbx_strand_id
1 'polypeptide(L)'
;MDEHPIFDVLANWPGRVSTQLAFEARGFLMPAAWQNRMIEFCGASQADLLNRYWDEVAMETMRAVGKVNSDNRTFLIEQRYRSAFLDELFARKDFPHPDVPNGPLVRCLLEHFRKYWHDLEFRENELIAIRSWRKRESERLEIQTTGWTGKKRGVIPFVDHFCTALAFKRRRNRWQKKLDCGLTFEVGLDFGGDPKRVGDPLVFWMSHESDPDCAFEMRGNSPFDRLVYGSRLYSGGMDASDHVLGIRAYIELFDVVAASFETIR
;
A
#
# COMPACT_ATOMS: atom_id res chain seq x y z
N MET A 1 -30.47 1.63 -6.54
CA MET A 1 -29.07 1.17 -6.40
C MET A 1 -28.26 2.40 -6.70
N ASP A 2 -27.56 2.94 -5.71
CA ASP A 2 -26.88 4.22 -5.91
C ASP A 2 -25.66 3.97 -6.79
N GLU A 3 -25.73 4.42 -8.05
CA GLU A 3 -24.62 4.35 -8.98
C GLU A 3 -23.55 5.34 -8.55
N HIS A 4 -22.56 4.87 -7.80
CA HIS A 4 -21.41 5.67 -7.40
C HIS A 4 -20.39 5.73 -8.56
N PRO A 5 -20.14 6.88 -9.19
CA PRO A 5 -19.30 6.98 -10.40
C PRO A 5 -17.84 6.58 -10.18
N ILE A 6 -17.36 6.62 -8.94
CA ILE A 6 -16.01 6.18 -8.58
C ILE A 6 -15.74 4.73 -9.04
N PHE A 7 -16.74 3.84 -8.96
CA PHE A 7 -16.54 2.44 -9.34
C PHE A 7 -16.32 2.27 -10.85
N ASP A 8 -16.93 3.11 -11.68
CA ASP A 8 -16.74 3.10 -13.13
C ASP A 8 -15.32 3.54 -13.48
N VAL A 9 -14.81 4.59 -12.83
CA VAL A 9 -13.46 5.07 -13.08
C VAL A 9 -12.41 4.08 -12.57
N LEU A 10 -12.56 3.57 -11.34
CA LEU A 10 -11.61 2.62 -10.75
C LEU A 10 -11.59 1.26 -11.47
N ALA A 11 -12.64 0.91 -12.20
CA ALA A 11 -12.64 -0.28 -13.04
C ALA A 11 -11.54 -0.24 -14.13
N ASN A 12 -11.14 0.96 -14.54
CA ASN A 12 -10.13 1.17 -15.58
C ASN A 12 -8.69 1.16 -15.06
N TRP A 13 -8.47 0.98 -13.75
CA TRP A 13 -7.13 0.87 -13.19
C TRP A 13 -6.35 -0.29 -13.84
N PRO A 14 -5.12 -0.07 -14.35
CA PRO A 14 -4.37 -1.09 -15.09
C PRO A 14 -3.86 -2.26 -14.22
N GLY A 15 -4.01 -2.16 -12.89
CA GLY A 15 -3.62 -3.20 -11.95
C GLY A 15 -2.25 -3.00 -11.30
N ARG A 16 -1.89 -3.98 -10.47
CA ARG A 16 -0.68 -3.95 -9.64
C ARG A 16 0.60 -3.84 -10.46
N VAL A 17 0.78 -4.70 -11.47
CA VAL A 17 2.07 -4.80 -12.20
C VAL A 17 2.46 -3.46 -12.82
N SER A 18 1.55 -2.81 -13.55
CA SER A 18 1.81 -1.49 -14.14
C SER A 18 2.10 -0.43 -13.08
N THR A 19 1.35 -0.42 -11.99
CA THR A 19 1.57 0.51 -10.86
C THR A 19 2.93 0.27 -10.21
N GLN A 20 3.30 -0.98 -9.97
CA GLN A 20 4.57 -1.33 -9.35
C GLN A 20 5.75 -0.97 -10.24
N LEU A 21 5.70 -1.27 -11.54
CA LEU A 21 6.77 -0.89 -12.48
C LEU A 21 6.97 0.64 -12.54
N ALA A 22 5.87 1.40 -12.53
CA ALA A 22 5.95 2.85 -12.51
C ALA A 22 6.51 3.39 -11.18
N PHE A 23 6.25 2.72 -10.06
CA PHE A 23 6.81 3.04 -8.76
C PHE A 23 8.31 2.71 -8.66
N GLU A 24 8.70 1.54 -9.19
CA GLU A 24 10.10 1.13 -9.33
C GLU A 24 10.90 2.05 -10.25
N ALA A 25 10.27 2.59 -11.31
CA ALA A 25 10.89 3.58 -12.19
C ALA A 25 11.21 4.91 -11.46
N ARG A 26 10.51 5.23 -10.37
CA ARG A 26 10.85 6.33 -9.45
C ARG A 26 11.90 5.95 -8.41
N GLY A 27 12.37 4.71 -8.50
CA GLY A 27 13.43 4.14 -7.68
C GLY A 27 12.93 3.28 -6.53
N PHE A 28 11.64 3.13 -6.28
CA PHE A 28 11.20 2.42 -5.07
C PHE A 28 11.20 0.90 -5.29
N LEU A 29 12.24 0.20 -4.81
CA LEU A 29 12.52 -1.21 -5.13
C LEU A 29 12.18 -2.19 -4.01
N MET A 30 11.90 -1.70 -2.80
CA MET A 30 11.60 -2.58 -1.67
C MET A 30 10.43 -3.55 -1.91
N PRO A 31 9.33 -3.18 -2.58
CA PRO A 31 8.26 -4.13 -2.88
C PRO A 31 8.72 -5.31 -3.72
N ALA A 32 9.50 -5.07 -4.78
CA ALA A 32 10.07 -6.13 -5.62
C ALA A 32 11.01 -7.04 -4.83
N ALA A 33 11.89 -6.44 -4.01
CA ALA A 33 12.82 -7.21 -3.17
C ALA A 33 12.06 -8.11 -2.19
N TRP A 34 10.95 -7.62 -1.61
CA TRP A 34 10.10 -8.41 -0.73
C TRP A 34 9.35 -9.53 -1.45
N GLN A 35 8.77 -9.24 -2.62
CA GLN A 35 8.10 -10.25 -3.44
C GLN A 35 9.05 -11.37 -3.84
N ASN A 36 10.25 -11.02 -4.32
CA ASN A 36 11.30 -12.00 -4.65
C ASN A 36 11.67 -12.86 -3.44
N ARG A 37 11.84 -12.25 -2.27
CA ARG A 37 12.12 -12.97 -1.02
C ARG A 37 10.99 -13.93 -0.63
N MET A 38 9.72 -13.55 -0.82
CA MET A 38 8.60 -14.47 -0.58
C MET A 38 8.55 -15.60 -1.60
N ILE A 39 8.86 -15.34 -2.87
CA ILE A 39 8.97 -16.37 -3.90
C ILE A 39 10.11 -17.35 -3.58
N GLU A 40 11.27 -16.86 -3.16
CA GLU A 40 12.39 -17.69 -2.70
C GLU A 40 11.98 -18.56 -1.51
N PHE A 41 11.30 -17.99 -0.51
CA PHE A 41 10.82 -18.72 0.66
C PHE A 41 9.79 -19.80 0.29
N CYS A 42 8.82 -19.47 -0.56
CA CYS A 42 7.77 -20.38 -1.01
C CYS A 42 8.25 -21.41 -2.05
N GLY A 43 9.43 -21.18 -2.64
CA GLY A 43 9.97 -21.93 -3.76
C GLY A 43 9.56 -21.34 -5.12
N ALA A 44 10.50 -21.33 -6.07
CA ALA A 44 10.31 -20.73 -7.40
C ALA A 44 9.12 -21.31 -8.18
N SER A 45 8.71 -22.55 -7.92
CA SER A 45 7.52 -23.16 -8.53
C SER A 45 6.20 -22.51 -8.10
N GLN A 46 6.20 -21.70 -7.03
CA GLN A 46 5.04 -20.95 -6.55
C GLN A 46 4.96 -19.52 -7.10
N ALA A 47 5.92 -19.08 -7.93
CA ALA A 47 6.00 -17.70 -8.39
C ALA A 47 4.73 -17.23 -9.11
N ASP A 48 4.20 -18.03 -10.04
CA ASP A 48 3.00 -17.68 -10.80
C ASP A 48 1.76 -17.59 -9.89
N LEU A 49 1.63 -18.53 -8.94
CA LEU A 49 0.55 -18.53 -7.97
C LEU A 49 0.57 -17.26 -7.12
N LEU A 50 1.75 -16.90 -6.59
CA LEU A 50 1.94 -15.74 -5.73
C LEU A 50 1.68 -14.43 -6.49
N ASN A 51 2.21 -14.29 -7.70
CA ASN A 51 1.99 -13.11 -8.52
C ASN A 51 0.50 -12.92 -8.83
N ARG A 52 -0.18 -13.99 -9.28
CA ARG A 52 -1.62 -13.93 -9.54
C ARG A 52 -2.42 -13.62 -8.27
N TYR A 53 -2.05 -14.22 -7.14
CA TYR A 53 -2.69 -13.92 -5.86
C TYR A 53 -2.57 -12.43 -5.48
N TRP A 54 -1.38 -11.83 -5.59
CA TRP A 54 -1.20 -10.42 -5.32
C TRP A 54 -1.92 -9.51 -6.33
N ASP A 55 -1.97 -9.90 -7.60
CA ASP A 55 -2.72 -9.17 -8.64
C ASP A 55 -4.23 -9.14 -8.34
N GLU A 56 -4.82 -10.29 -8.01
CA GLU A 56 -6.25 -10.42 -7.76
C GLU A 56 -6.66 -9.71 -6.46
N VAL A 57 -5.82 -9.78 -5.42
CA VAL A 57 -6.01 -9.02 -4.17
C VAL A 57 -5.99 -7.51 -4.44
N ALA A 58 -5.05 -7.04 -5.27
CA ALA A 58 -4.95 -5.63 -5.64
C ALA A 58 -6.18 -5.17 -6.43
N MET A 59 -6.64 -5.97 -7.39
CA MET A 59 -7.83 -5.68 -8.19
C MET A 59 -9.11 -5.61 -7.36
N GLU A 60 -9.33 -6.57 -6.46
CA GLU A 60 -10.46 -6.51 -5.52
C GLU A 60 -10.36 -5.27 -4.62
N THR A 61 -9.17 -4.97 -4.10
CA THR A 61 -8.93 -3.80 -3.25
C THR A 61 -9.26 -2.50 -3.96
N MET A 62 -8.75 -2.30 -5.18
CA MET A 62 -9.03 -1.08 -5.95
C MET A 62 -10.51 -0.96 -6.30
N ARG A 63 -11.11 -2.00 -6.87
CA ARG A 63 -12.50 -1.97 -7.36
C ARG A 63 -13.55 -2.00 -6.26
N ALA A 64 -13.16 -2.32 -5.03
CA ALA A 64 -14.00 -2.19 -3.84
C ALA A 64 -13.65 -0.95 -3.00
N VAL A 65 -12.99 0.07 -3.55
CA VAL A 65 -12.58 1.30 -2.85
C VAL A 65 -11.87 1.03 -1.50
N GLY A 66 -11.08 -0.04 -1.43
CA GLY A 66 -10.38 -0.46 -0.20
C GLY A 66 -11.27 -1.12 0.86
N LYS A 67 -12.58 -1.21 0.63
CA LYS A 67 -13.60 -1.74 1.56
C LYS A 67 -13.80 -3.26 1.41
N VAL A 68 -12.69 -3.99 1.27
CA VAL A 68 -12.66 -5.45 1.11
C VAL A 68 -11.56 -6.05 1.98
N ASN A 69 -11.77 -7.28 2.43
CA ASN A 69 -10.73 -8.17 2.93
C ASN A 69 -10.74 -9.45 2.10
N SER A 70 -9.88 -9.48 1.08
CA SER A 70 -9.79 -10.57 0.09
C SER A 70 -9.44 -11.92 0.70
N ASP A 71 -8.67 -11.96 1.79
CA ASP A 71 -8.28 -13.21 2.46
C ASP A 71 -9.42 -13.83 3.29
N ASN A 72 -10.35 -13.00 3.75
CA ASN A 72 -11.52 -13.43 4.50
C ASN A 72 -12.80 -13.45 3.65
N ARG A 73 -12.69 -13.13 2.35
CA ARG A 73 -13.83 -12.92 1.43
C ARG A 73 -14.90 -11.99 2.03
N THR A 74 -14.49 -10.97 2.77
CA THR A 74 -15.41 -10.02 3.42
C THR A 74 -15.48 -8.73 2.63
N PHE A 75 -16.67 -8.31 2.21
CA PHE A 75 -16.90 -7.11 1.40
C PHE A 75 -17.87 -6.20 2.18
N LEU A 76 -17.49 -4.94 2.39
CA LEU A 76 -18.34 -3.97 3.13
C LEU A 76 -19.27 -3.19 2.20
N ILE A 77 -19.12 -3.37 0.90
CA ILE A 77 -19.92 -2.78 -0.16
C ILE A 77 -20.20 -3.84 -1.22
N GLU A 78 -21.22 -3.62 -2.03
CA GLU A 78 -21.50 -4.49 -3.18
C GLU A 78 -20.37 -4.40 -4.21
N GLN A 79 -19.73 -5.54 -4.49
CA GLN A 79 -18.57 -5.58 -5.38
C GLN A 79 -18.97 -5.65 -6.85
N ARG A 80 -18.39 -4.77 -7.68
CA ARG A 80 -18.45 -4.88 -9.15
C ARG A 80 -17.47 -5.91 -9.71
N TYR A 81 -16.47 -6.28 -8.92
CA TYR A 81 -15.48 -7.30 -9.27
C TYR A 81 -15.21 -8.20 -8.07
N ARG A 82 -15.29 -9.51 -8.31
CA ARG A 82 -14.98 -10.57 -7.34
C ARG A 82 -14.11 -11.61 -8.04
N SER A 83 -12.95 -11.89 -7.47
CA SER A 83 -12.03 -12.86 -8.04
C SER A 83 -12.52 -14.30 -7.81
N ALA A 84 -12.89 -14.97 -8.89
CA ALA A 84 -13.18 -16.41 -8.86
C ALA A 84 -11.96 -17.23 -8.41
N PHE A 85 -10.76 -16.79 -8.78
CA PHE A 85 -9.51 -17.42 -8.36
C PHE A 85 -9.33 -17.36 -6.84
N LEU A 86 -9.58 -16.20 -6.21
CA LEU A 86 -9.52 -16.08 -4.76
C LEU A 86 -10.65 -16.85 -4.06
N ASP A 87 -11.83 -16.95 -4.69
CA ASP A 87 -12.91 -17.82 -4.19
C ASP A 87 -12.49 -19.31 -4.20
N GLU A 88 -11.84 -19.78 -5.27
CA GLU A 88 -11.30 -21.14 -5.35
C GLU A 88 -10.23 -21.40 -4.29
N LEU A 89 -9.29 -20.46 -4.10
CA LEU A 89 -8.27 -20.59 -3.06
C LEU A 89 -8.89 -20.61 -1.66
N PHE A 90 -9.89 -19.76 -1.40
CA PHE A 90 -10.59 -19.73 -0.12
C PHE A 90 -11.38 -21.01 0.14
N ALA A 91 -12.07 -21.55 -0.87
CA ALA A 91 -12.82 -22.80 -0.75
C ALA A 91 -11.90 -24.01 -0.49
N ARG A 92 -10.66 -23.96 -0.98
CA ARG A 92 -9.63 -25.00 -0.76
C ARG A 92 -8.79 -24.78 0.50
N LYS A 93 -9.04 -23.71 1.27
CA LYS A 93 -8.26 -23.37 2.48
C LYS A 93 -8.53 -24.40 3.58
N ASP A 94 -7.72 -25.44 3.62
CA ASP A 94 -7.77 -26.55 4.58
C ASP A 94 -6.73 -26.43 5.71
N PHE A 95 -6.07 -25.27 5.81
CA PHE A 95 -5.02 -24.97 6.80
C PHE A 95 -5.38 -23.81 7.76
N PRO A 96 -6.56 -23.81 8.41
CA PRO A 96 -6.89 -22.77 9.39
C PRO A 96 -5.88 -22.80 10.54
N HIS A 97 -5.40 -21.63 10.94
CA HIS A 97 -4.46 -21.50 12.06
C HIS A 97 -5.09 -20.66 13.18
N PRO A 98 -5.24 -21.18 14.41
CA PRO A 98 -5.86 -20.46 15.52
C PRO A 98 -5.19 -19.12 15.82
N ASP A 99 -3.85 -19.07 15.72
CA ASP A 99 -3.09 -17.85 16.00
C ASP A 99 -3.10 -16.82 14.85
N VAL A 100 -3.54 -17.23 13.65
CA VAL A 100 -3.60 -16.36 12.46
C VAL A 100 -4.93 -16.59 11.72
N PRO A 101 -6.08 -16.28 12.36
CA PRO A 101 -7.40 -16.61 11.81
C PRO A 101 -7.67 -15.89 10.48
N ASN A 102 -7.02 -14.74 10.25
CA ASN A 102 -7.15 -13.91 9.05
C ASN A 102 -5.89 -13.98 8.16
N GLY A 103 -5.22 -15.13 8.15
CA GLY A 103 -4.00 -15.34 7.36
C GLY A 103 -4.26 -15.42 5.84
N PRO A 104 -3.20 -15.27 5.03
CA PRO A 104 -3.31 -15.28 3.58
C PRO A 104 -3.88 -16.59 3.03
N LEU A 105 -4.48 -16.54 1.84
CA LEU A 105 -5.03 -17.72 1.15
C LEU A 105 -3.98 -18.68 0.60
N VAL A 106 -2.71 -18.30 0.61
CA VAL A 106 -1.60 -19.14 0.14
C VAL A 106 -0.82 -19.69 1.34
N ARG A 107 -0.78 -21.02 1.46
CA ARG A 107 -0.19 -21.71 2.62
C ARG A 107 1.25 -21.29 2.93
N CYS A 108 2.11 -21.17 1.92
CA CYS A 108 3.51 -20.82 2.15
C CYS A 108 3.67 -19.40 2.73
N LEU A 109 2.80 -18.45 2.36
CA LEU A 109 2.78 -17.12 2.97
C LEU A 109 2.36 -17.18 4.44
N LEU A 110 1.38 -18.03 4.77
CA LEU A 110 0.99 -18.28 6.15
C LEU A 110 2.15 -18.90 6.95
N GLU A 111 2.85 -19.88 6.39
CA GLU A 111 4.03 -20.48 7.00
C GLU A 111 5.16 -19.47 7.22
N HIS A 112 5.38 -18.56 6.28
CA HIS A 112 6.29 -17.43 6.45
C HIS A 112 5.88 -16.56 7.65
N PHE A 113 4.60 -16.14 7.72
CA PHE A 113 4.10 -15.38 8.86
C PHE A 113 4.32 -16.11 10.19
N ARG A 114 4.04 -17.42 10.24
CA ARG A 114 4.26 -18.22 11.45
C ARG A 114 5.72 -18.25 11.86
N LYS A 115 6.64 -18.50 10.93
CA LYS A 115 8.08 -18.46 11.22
C LYS A 115 8.49 -17.08 11.72
N TYR A 116 8.04 -16.01 11.07
CA TYR A 116 8.33 -14.64 11.50
C TYR A 116 7.89 -14.36 12.95
N TRP A 117 6.76 -14.92 13.40
CA TRP A 117 6.26 -14.71 14.76
C TRP A 117 6.96 -15.57 15.82
N HIS A 118 7.27 -16.82 15.51
CA HIS A 118 7.71 -17.82 16.48
C HIS A 118 9.20 -18.15 16.45
N ASP A 119 9.89 -17.86 15.35
CA ASP A 119 11.32 -18.11 15.18
C ASP A 119 12.08 -16.77 15.23
N LEU A 120 12.79 -16.57 16.35
CA LEU A 120 13.53 -15.33 16.60
C LEU A 120 14.66 -15.12 15.59
N GLU A 121 15.41 -16.17 15.27
CA GLU A 121 16.54 -16.11 14.33
C GLU A 121 16.02 -15.79 12.93
N PHE A 122 14.94 -16.46 12.51
CA PHE A 122 14.27 -16.16 11.24
C PHE A 122 13.84 -14.69 11.19
N ARG A 123 13.17 -14.20 12.23
CA ARG A 123 12.73 -12.79 12.31
C ARG A 123 13.89 -11.80 12.26
N GLU A 124 14.98 -12.06 12.95
CA GLU A 124 16.16 -11.19 12.93
C GLU A 124 16.79 -11.12 11.54
N ASN A 125 16.88 -12.26 10.84
CA ASN A 125 17.36 -12.31 9.46
C ASN A 125 16.45 -11.52 8.50
N GLU A 126 15.12 -11.62 8.64
CA GLU A 126 14.18 -10.79 7.88
C GLU A 126 14.38 -9.29 8.16
N LEU A 127 14.54 -8.89 9.42
CA LEU A 127 14.76 -7.51 9.80
C LEU A 127 16.08 -6.95 9.27
N ILE A 128 17.15 -7.76 9.24
CA ILE A 128 18.44 -7.38 8.64
C ILE A 128 18.27 -7.11 7.14
N ALA A 129 17.57 -7.99 6.42
CA ALA A 129 17.28 -7.81 4.99
C ALA A 129 16.51 -6.51 4.73
N ILE A 130 15.43 -6.28 5.49
CA ILE A 130 14.60 -5.07 5.37
C ILE A 130 15.43 -3.80 5.66
N ARG A 131 16.23 -3.79 6.72
CA ARG A 131 17.12 -2.65 7.04
C ARG A 131 18.13 -2.39 5.93
N SER A 132 18.70 -3.45 5.35
CA SER A 132 19.63 -3.32 4.21
C SER A 132 18.96 -2.68 2.99
N TRP A 133 17.73 -3.08 2.66
CA TRP A 133 16.99 -2.47 1.54
C TRP A 133 16.65 -1.02 1.80
N ARG A 134 16.12 -0.70 2.99
CA ARG A 134 15.81 0.68 3.40
C ARG A 134 17.04 1.57 3.31
N LYS A 135 18.17 1.14 3.88
CA LYS A 135 19.42 1.91 3.84
C LYS A 135 19.85 2.21 2.40
N ARG A 136 19.93 1.19 1.55
CA ARG A 136 20.33 1.34 0.13
C ARG A 136 19.38 2.27 -0.62
N GLU A 137 18.09 2.14 -0.36
CA GLU A 137 17.07 2.96 -0.99
C GLU A 137 17.10 4.41 -0.52
N SER A 138 17.25 4.66 0.78
CA SER A 138 17.43 5.99 1.35
C SER A 138 18.67 6.69 0.80
N GLU A 139 19.79 5.97 0.68
CA GLU A 139 21.02 6.49 0.09
C GLU A 139 20.81 6.86 -1.39
N ARG A 140 20.22 5.95 -2.18
CA ARG A 140 19.98 6.17 -3.61
C ARG A 140 18.98 7.29 -3.89
N LEU A 141 17.98 7.47 -3.03
CA LEU A 141 16.98 8.54 -3.13
C LEU A 141 17.41 9.84 -2.45
N GLU A 142 18.62 9.88 -1.88
CA GLU A 142 19.21 11.03 -1.20
C GLU A 142 18.29 11.60 -0.10
N ILE A 143 17.70 10.71 0.72
CA ILE A 143 16.73 11.09 1.74
C ILE A 143 17.34 12.08 2.74
N GLN A 144 16.84 13.32 2.70
CA GLN A 144 17.22 14.38 3.63
C GLN A 144 16.31 14.36 4.85
N THR A 145 16.90 14.39 6.04
CA THR A 145 16.16 14.39 7.31
C THR A 145 16.19 15.75 8.02
N THR A 146 16.85 16.75 7.42
CA THR A 146 16.95 18.12 7.95
C THR A 146 15.55 18.70 8.19
N GLY A 147 15.29 19.15 9.42
CA GLY A 147 13.98 19.65 9.83
C GLY A 147 13.07 18.61 10.50
N TRP A 148 13.49 17.33 10.55
CA TRP A 148 12.81 16.32 11.36
C TRP A 148 12.98 16.60 12.86
N THR A 149 11.86 16.77 13.56
CA THR A 149 11.86 17.13 14.99
C THR A 149 11.66 15.93 15.92
N GLY A 150 11.51 14.72 15.37
CA GLY A 150 11.09 13.53 16.12
C GLY A 150 9.62 13.56 16.58
N LYS A 151 8.89 14.64 16.29
CA LYS A 151 7.46 14.78 16.62
C LYS A 151 6.62 14.55 15.38
N LYS A 152 5.39 14.04 15.58
CA LYS A 152 4.42 13.79 14.51
C LYS A 152 4.18 15.00 13.59
N ARG A 153 4.21 16.23 14.12
CA ARG A 153 4.08 17.48 13.33
C ARG A 153 5.32 17.83 12.51
N GLY A 154 6.47 17.24 12.82
CA GLY A 154 7.72 17.40 12.07
C GLY A 154 7.65 16.85 10.64
N VAL A 155 6.62 16.07 10.29
CA VAL A 155 6.39 15.56 8.93
C VAL A 155 5.93 16.64 7.95
N ILE A 156 5.29 17.72 8.44
CA ILE A 156 4.55 18.66 7.58
C ILE A 156 5.43 19.22 6.46
N PRO A 157 6.68 19.70 6.72
CA PRO A 157 7.52 20.23 5.66
C PRO A 157 7.86 19.18 4.59
N PHE A 158 8.09 17.93 4.97
CA PHE A 158 8.39 16.84 4.05
C PHE A 158 7.18 16.52 3.17
N VAL A 159 5.99 16.40 3.76
CA VAL A 159 4.74 16.15 3.03
C VAL A 159 4.45 17.29 2.07
N ASP A 160 4.59 18.53 2.52
CA ASP A 160 4.39 19.71 1.68
C ASP A 160 5.34 19.73 0.49
N HIS A 161 6.62 19.45 0.73
CA HIS A 161 7.64 19.38 -0.30
C HIS A 161 7.33 18.28 -1.34
N PHE A 162 7.10 17.05 -0.90
CA PHE A 162 6.85 15.92 -1.81
C PHE A 162 5.53 16.06 -2.58
N CYS A 163 4.44 16.45 -1.90
CA CYS A 163 3.15 16.68 -2.55
C CYS A 163 3.25 17.82 -3.59
N THR A 164 3.92 18.92 -3.27
CA THR A 164 4.10 20.04 -4.21
C THR A 164 4.94 19.64 -5.42
N ALA A 165 6.03 18.88 -5.21
CA ALA A 165 6.87 18.37 -6.30
C ALA A 165 6.08 17.48 -7.27
N LEU A 166 5.06 16.78 -6.77
CA LEU A 166 4.15 15.95 -7.57
C LEU A 166 2.87 16.69 -7.98
N ALA A 167 2.86 18.02 -7.96
CA ALA A 167 1.75 18.87 -8.40
C ALA A 167 0.43 18.71 -7.63
N PHE A 168 0.45 18.15 -6.41
CA PHE A 168 -0.70 18.26 -5.51
C PHE A 168 -0.81 19.71 -4.99
N LYS A 169 -2.02 20.25 -5.01
CA LYS A 169 -2.31 21.61 -4.55
C LYS A 169 -2.71 21.58 -3.08
N ARG A 170 -2.03 22.38 -2.27
CA ARG A 170 -2.33 22.48 -0.83
C ARG A 170 -3.67 23.19 -0.58
N ARG A 171 -4.47 22.60 0.30
CA ARG A 171 -5.72 23.17 0.86
C ARG A 171 -5.75 22.90 2.36
N ARG A 172 -5.44 23.91 3.17
CA ARG A 172 -5.28 23.80 4.63
C ARG A 172 -4.23 22.75 5.04
N ASN A 173 -4.64 21.66 5.67
CA ASN A 173 -3.82 20.53 6.11
C ASN A 173 -3.90 19.31 5.19
N ARG A 174 -4.35 19.53 3.94
CA ARG A 174 -4.50 18.49 2.92
C ARG A 174 -3.88 18.96 1.60
N TRP A 175 -3.50 18.01 0.76
CA TRP A 175 -2.94 18.23 -0.58
C TRP A 175 -3.78 17.44 -1.56
N GLN A 176 -4.32 18.12 -2.57
CA GLN A 176 -5.29 17.55 -3.51
C GLN A 176 -4.74 17.60 -4.93
N LYS A 177 -4.89 16.49 -5.65
CA LYS A 177 -4.71 16.41 -7.09
C LYS A 177 -6.05 15.98 -7.71
N LYS A 178 -6.54 16.78 -8.64
CA LYS A 178 -7.79 16.50 -9.38
C LYS A 178 -7.44 16.03 -10.78
N LEU A 179 -8.09 14.98 -11.23
CA LEU A 179 -7.90 14.39 -12.55
C LEU A 179 -9.09 14.72 -13.46
N ASP A 180 -8.87 14.68 -14.77
CA ASP A 180 -9.92 14.94 -15.77
C ASP A 180 -11.05 13.90 -15.75
N CYS A 181 -10.79 12.69 -15.22
CA CYS A 181 -11.77 11.62 -15.06
C CYS A 181 -12.66 11.78 -13.81
N GLY A 182 -12.67 12.97 -13.18
CA GLY A 182 -13.49 13.28 -12.01
C GLY A 182 -12.93 12.78 -10.68
N LEU A 183 -11.83 12.01 -10.68
CA LEU A 183 -11.18 11.57 -9.44
C LEU A 183 -10.42 12.71 -8.76
N THR A 184 -10.54 12.77 -7.44
CA THR A 184 -9.73 13.59 -6.55
C THR A 184 -8.89 12.69 -5.67
N PHE A 185 -7.58 12.85 -5.76
CA PHE A 185 -6.57 12.22 -4.91
C PHE A 185 -6.17 13.21 -3.82
N GLU A 186 -6.38 12.84 -2.57
CA GLU A 186 -6.07 13.69 -1.43
C GLU A 186 -5.09 13.00 -0.47
N VAL A 187 -4.03 13.72 -0.11
CA VAL A 187 -3.12 13.38 0.98
C VAL A 187 -3.46 14.31 2.15
N GLY A 188 -3.68 13.78 3.33
CA GLY A 188 -3.89 14.58 4.53
C GLY A 188 -3.12 14.05 5.72
N LEU A 189 -3.22 14.80 6.82
CA LEU A 189 -2.52 14.51 8.06
C LEU A 189 -3.49 14.31 9.21
N ASP A 190 -3.44 13.13 9.81
CA ASP A 190 -4.10 12.81 11.07
C ASP A 190 -3.09 12.89 12.22
N PHE A 191 -3.14 13.98 12.98
CA PHE A 191 -2.29 14.19 14.16
C PHE A 191 -2.91 13.67 15.47
N GLY A 192 -4.06 12.98 15.43
CA GLY A 192 -4.67 12.38 16.62
C GLY A 192 -3.81 11.28 17.25
N GLY A 193 -4.16 10.89 18.49
CA GLY A 193 -3.46 9.87 19.27
C GLY A 193 -2.32 10.41 20.15
N ASP A 194 -1.52 9.49 20.72
CA ASP A 194 -0.37 9.83 21.57
C ASP A 194 0.71 10.56 20.73
N PRO A 195 1.05 11.83 21.03
CA PRO A 195 2.05 12.58 20.29
C PRO A 195 3.47 11.99 20.37
N LYS A 196 3.71 11.04 21.29
CA LYS A 196 4.97 10.28 21.42
C LYS A 196 4.99 8.99 20.58
N ARG A 197 3.83 8.51 20.11
CA ARG A 197 3.76 7.38 19.17
C ARG A 197 3.73 7.93 17.76
N VAL A 198 4.87 7.86 17.08
CA VAL A 198 5.01 8.21 15.66
C VAL A 198 4.40 7.08 14.82
N GLY A 199 3.07 6.94 14.87
CA GLY A 199 2.34 6.25 13.81
C GLY A 199 2.38 7.14 12.55
N ASP A 200 2.30 6.52 11.38
CA ASP A 200 2.30 7.26 10.12
C ASP A 200 1.11 8.24 10.08
N PRO A 201 1.36 9.56 10.05
CA PRO A 201 0.30 10.56 10.13
C PRO A 201 -0.47 10.71 8.82
N LEU A 202 -0.05 10.01 7.76
CA LEU A 202 -0.63 10.15 6.44
C LEU A 202 -1.97 9.42 6.37
N VAL A 203 -2.93 10.10 5.78
CA VAL A 203 -4.20 9.51 5.36
C VAL A 203 -4.40 9.87 3.90
N PHE A 204 -4.78 8.90 3.11
CA PHE A 204 -4.99 9.07 1.68
C PHE A 204 -6.45 8.81 1.34
N TRP A 205 -7.01 9.65 0.45
CA TRP A 205 -8.37 9.48 -0.04
C TRP A 205 -8.41 9.57 -1.57
N MET A 206 -9.13 8.64 -2.19
CA MET A 206 -9.57 8.77 -3.59
C MET A 206 -11.08 8.87 -3.59
N SER A 207 -11.63 9.95 -4.13
CA SER A 207 -13.07 10.15 -4.26
C SER A 207 -13.42 10.66 -5.64
N HIS A 208 -14.68 10.50 -6.06
CA HIS A 208 -15.17 11.13 -7.28
C HIS A 208 -15.80 12.49 -6.93
N GLU A 209 -15.59 13.53 -7.74
CA GLU A 209 -16.04 14.89 -7.41
C GLU A 209 -17.56 15.03 -7.31
N SER A 210 -18.32 14.21 -8.03
CA SER A 210 -19.78 14.17 -7.96
C SER A 210 -20.32 13.36 -6.78
N ASP A 211 -19.47 12.59 -6.10
CA ASP A 211 -19.83 11.70 -5.01
C ASP A 211 -18.65 11.54 -4.03
N PRO A 212 -18.39 12.59 -3.24
CA PRO A 212 -17.24 12.60 -2.33
C PRO A 212 -17.41 11.68 -1.13
N ASP A 213 -18.64 11.26 -0.80
CA ASP A 213 -18.94 10.41 0.36
C ASP A 213 -18.56 8.94 0.09
N CYS A 214 -18.63 8.50 -1.17
CA CYS A 214 -18.08 7.21 -1.59
C CYS A 214 -16.59 7.34 -1.93
N ALA A 215 -15.74 7.23 -0.89
CA ALA A 215 -14.30 7.34 -1.04
C ALA A 215 -13.56 6.03 -0.73
N PHE A 216 -12.46 5.82 -1.44
CA PHE A 216 -11.37 4.97 -1.00
C PHE A 216 -10.62 5.72 0.10
N GLU A 217 -10.57 5.18 1.32
CA GLU A 217 -9.78 5.74 2.42
C GLU A 217 -8.66 4.77 2.82
N MET A 218 -7.42 5.29 2.90
CA MET A 218 -6.27 4.57 3.43
C MET A 218 -5.79 5.24 4.71
N ARG A 219 -6.15 4.63 5.85
CA ARG A 219 -5.53 4.98 7.14
C ARG A 219 -4.42 3.98 7.46
N GLY A 220 -3.22 4.51 7.69
CA GLY A 220 -2.04 3.68 7.90
C GLY A 220 -1.65 2.90 6.64
N ASN A 221 -0.80 1.90 6.83
CA ASN A 221 0.02 1.35 5.74
C ASN A 221 -0.52 0.04 5.15
N SER A 222 -1.49 -0.58 5.81
CA SER A 222 -2.05 -1.87 5.38
C SER A 222 -2.77 -1.83 4.02
N PRO A 223 -3.43 -0.73 3.60
CA PRO A 223 -4.13 -0.72 2.31
C PRO A 223 -3.19 -0.66 1.10
N PHE A 224 -2.05 0.05 1.20
CA PHE A 224 -1.06 0.09 0.12
C PHE A 224 -0.41 -1.29 -0.10
N ASP A 225 -0.23 -2.08 0.97
CA ASP A 225 0.32 -3.43 0.85
C ASP A 225 -0.58 -4.36 0.04
N ARG A 226 -1.87 -4.06 -0.02
CA ARG A 226 -2.82 -4.79 -0.85
C ARG A 226 -2.81 -4.34 -2.30
N LEU A 227 -2.49 -3.07 -2.58
CA LEU A 227 -2.32 -2.59 -3.95
C LEU A 227 -0.98 -3.01 -4.55
N VAL A 228 0.10 -2.91 -3.77
CA VAL A 228 1.46 -3.33 -4.12
C VAL A 228 2.06 -4.05 -2.93
N TYR A 229 2.12 -5.38 -3.02
CA TYR A 229 2.61 -6.24 -1.95
C TYR A 229 4.07 -5.95 -1.60
N GLY A 230 4.34 -5.74 -0.30
CA GLY A 230 5.64 -5.34 0.22
C GLY A 230 5.77 -3.84 0.47
N SER A 231 4.83 -3.01 0.00
CA SER A 231 4.85 -1.57 0.28
C SER A 231 4.68 -1.24 1.77
N ARG A 232 4.08 -2.15 2.57
CA ARG A 232 4.08 -2.00 4.05
C ARG A 232 5.48 -1.88 4.64
N LEU A 233 6.53 -2.33 3.96
CA LEU A 233 7.90 -2.27 4.48
C LEU A 233 8.43 -0.84 4.58
N TYR A 234 7.77 0.13 3.95
CA TYR A 234 8.03 1.55 4.18
C TYR A 234 7.45 2.06 5.50
N SER A 235 6.60 1.27 6.17
CA SER A 235 6.08 1.61 7.50
C SER A 235 7.04 1.21 8.62
N GLY A 236 7.06 2.00 9.69
CA GLY A 236 7.76 1.61 10.91
C GLY A 236 9.28 1.71 10.80
N GLY A 237 9.77 2.93 10.61
CA GLY A 237 11.18 3.29 10.77
C GLY A 237 11.64 3.25 12.21
N MET A 238 12.93 2.96 12.44
CA MET A 238 13.54 3.18 13.76
C MET A 238 14.17 4.58 13.89
N ASP A 239 14.43 5.24 12.77
CA ASP A 239 15.09 6.54 12.72
C ASP A 239 14.39 7.53 11.76
N ALA A 240 14.91 8.75 11.74
CA ALA A 240 14.38 9.84 10.93
C ALA A 240 14.41 9.54 9.42
N SER A 241 15.43 8.84 8.94
CA SER A 241 15.60 8.54 7.52
C SER A 241 14.52 7.60 7.04
N ASP A 242 14.28 6.53 7.81
CA ASP A 242 13.20 5.58 7.52
C ASP A 242 11.83 6.27 7.49
N HIS A 243 11.56 7.18 8.43
CA HIS A 243 10.29 7.92 8.46
C HIS A 243 10.11 8.81 7.23
N VAL A 244 11.14 9.58 6.85
CA VAL A 244 11.06 10.45 5.66
C VAL A 244 10.98 9.63 4.38
N LEU A 245 11.73 8.52 4.29
CA LEU A 245 11.62 7.56 3.18
C LEU A 245 10.19 7.04 3.06
N GLY A 246 9.58 6.61 4.17
CA GLY A 246 8.21 6.08 4.16
C GLY A 246 7.19 7.11 3.70
N ILE A 247 7.30 8.35 4.18
CA ILE A 247 6.44 9.46 3.74
C ILE A 247 6.57 9.68 2.24
N ARG A 248 7.80 9.75 1.73
CA ARG A 248 8.05 9.93 0.30
C ARG A 248 7.48 8.77 -0.50
N ALA A 249 7.76 7.54 -0.09
CA ALA A 249 7.33 6.31 -0.77
C ALA A 249 5.81 6.24 -0.91
N TYR A 250 5.03 6.50 0.15
CA TYR A 250 3.57 6.43 0.05
C TYR A 250 2.96 7.56 -0.78
N ILE A 251 3.50 8.79 -0.70
CA ILE A 251 3.04 9.89 -1.55
C ILE A 251 3.34 9.58 -3.02
N GLU A 252 4.53 9.06 -3.33
CA GLU A 252 4.95 8.68 -4.67
C GLU A 252 4.12 7.50 -5.21
N LEU A 253 3.86 6.48 -4.39
CA LEU A 253 2.99 5.36 -4.78
C LEU A 253 1.56 5.83 -5.06
N PHE A 254 1.02 6.71 -4.21
CA PHE A 254 -0.31 7.28 -4.41
C PHE A 254 -0.40 8.11 -5.69
N ASP A 255 0.66 8.85 -6.00
CA ASP A 255 0.78 9.60 -7.24
C ASP A 255 0.91 8.72 -8.48
N VAL A 256 1.63 7.60 -8.39
CA VAL A 256 1.69 6.60 -9.48
C VAL A 256 0.30 6.03 -9.77
N VAL A 257 -0.48 5.73 -8.73
CA VAL A 257 -1.88 5.31 -8.89
C VAL A 257 -2.68 6.41 -9.58
N ALA A 258 -2.54 7.67 -9.17
CA ALA A 258 -3.22 8.80 -9.82
C ALA A 258 -2.88 8.92 -11.31
N ALA A 259 -1.58 8.88 -11.65
CA ALA A 259 -1.10 9.00 -13.02
C ALA A 259 -1.62 7.88 -13.93
N SER A 260 -1.90 6.69 -13.39
CA SER A 260 -2.46 5.56 -14.15
C SER A 260 -3.88 5.80 -14.69
N PHE A 261 -4.59 6.80 -14.16
CA PHE A 261 -5.92 7.19 -14.64
C PHE A 261 -5.88 8.38 -15.62
N GLU A 262 -4.76 9.08 -15.74
CA GLU A 262 -4.59 10.18 -16.71
C GLU A 262 -4.25 9.66 -18.12
N THR A 263 -3.68 8.46 -18.21
CA THR A 263 -3.24 7.82 -19.47
C THR A 263 -4.36 7.12 -20.25
N ILE A 264 -5.57 7.05 -19.70
CA ILE A 264 -6.74 6.44 -20.34
C ILE A 264 -7.46 7.54 -21.14
N ARG A 265 -6.91 7.85 -22.32
CA ARG A 265 -7.50 8.74 -23.32
C ARG A 265 -7.63 8.01 -24.65
#